data_AF-A0A1E5GTE9-F1
#
_entry.id   AF-A0A1E5GTE9-F1
#
_cell.length_a   1.000
_cell.length_b   1.000
_cell.length_c   1.000
_cell.angle_alpha   90.00
_cell.angle_beta   90.00
_cell.angle_gamma   90.00
#
_symmetry.space_group_name_H-M   'P 1'
#
loop_
_entity.id
_entity.type
_entity.pdbx_description
1 polymer ?
#
loop_
_entity_poly.entity_id
_entity_poly.type
_entity_poly.pdbx_seq_one_letter_code
_entity_poly.pdbx_strand_id
1 'polypeptide(L)'
;MKHLKLLILSFSVYFLVSCSSPIKETIGGSDKYSEDDIRSAMSVVKKDYNNFVKIAKPISLTFSNSNSELIERTFLPTLSSYKSQKHEDIIVLNSDIKTNLFSGSLSPLTTYSNFYWILKRNGSNWTIIYGNFLN
;
A
#
# COMPACT_ATOMS: atom_id res chain seq x y z
N MET A 1 -51.43 -35.89 -18.05
CA MET A 1 -51.86 -34.61 -17.44
C MET A 1 -50.72 -34.03 -16.63
N LYS A 2 -50.40 -32.77 -16.91
CA LYS A 2 -49.75 -31.76 -16.05
C LYS A 2 -48.27 -31.95 -15.69
N HIS A 3 -47.46 -31.23 -16.46
CA HIS A 3 -46.20 -30.61 -16.08
C HIS A 3 -46.22 -30.05 -14.64
N LEU A 4 -45.16 -30.30 -13.87
CA LEU A 4 -44.78 -29.42 -12.77
C LEU A 4 -43.32 -29.01 -12.97
N LYS A 5 -43.18 -27.78 -13.46
CA LYS A 5 -41.95 -27.01 -13.59
C LYS A 5 -41.47 -26.54 -12.20
N LEU A 6 -40.23 -26.06 -12.18
CA LEU A 6 -39.61 -25.16 -11.17
C LEU A 6 -39.22 -25.85 -9.85
N LEU A 7 -37.95 -25.81 -9.45
CA LEU A 7 -37.28 -24.56 -9.06
C LEU A 7 -35.79 -24.57 -9.42
N ILE A 8 -35.42 -23.63 -10.28
CA ILE A 8 -34.03 -23.21 -10.49
C ILE A 8 -33.60 -22.57 -9.17
N LEU A 9 -32.67 -23.20 -8.45
CA LEU A 9 -32.00 -22.59 -7.32
C LEU A 9 -31.08 -21.50 -7.90
N SER A 10 -31.60 -20.28 -8.01
CA SER A 10 -30.83 -19.10 -8.39
C SER A 10 -29.78 -18.86 -7.30
N PHE A 11 -28.57 -19.38 -7.53
CA PHE A 11 -27.39 -19.01 -6.76
C PHE A 11 -27.00 -17.59 -7.20
N SER A 12 -27.82 -16.62 -6.82
CA SER A 12 -27.49 -15.20 -6.89
C SER A 12 -26.41 -14.97 -5.86
N VAL A 13 -25.15 -15.23 -6.24
CA VAL A 13 -23.99 -14.73 -5.53
C VAL A 13 -24.10 -13.22 -5.62
N TYR A 14 -24.63 -12.63 -4.56
CA TYR A 14 -24.57 -11.20 -4.35
C TYR A 14 -23.10 -10.81 -4.41
N PHE A 15 -22.70 -10.18 -5.52
CA PHE A 15 -21.50 -9.37 -5.56
C PHE A 15 -21.68 -8.28 -4.51
N LEU A 16 -21.21 -8.53 -3.30
CA LEU A 16 -20.94 -7.48 -2.33
C LEU A 16 -19.78 -6.69 -2.92
N VAL A 17 -20.11 -5.75 -3.80
CA VAL A 17 -19.18 -4.70 -4.23
C VAL A 17 -18.92 -3.89 -2.96
N SER A 18 -17.91 -4.30 -2.20
CA SER A 18 -17.46 -3.61 -1.00
C SER A 18 -17.08 -2.20 -1.44
N CYS A 19 -17.94 -1.22 -1.14
CA CYS A 19 -17.74 0.18 -1.46
C CYS A 19 -16.58 0.68 -0.60
N SER A 20 -15.36 0.47 -1.07
CA SER A 20 -14.15 0.87 -0.40
C SER A 20 -13.82 2.26 -0.88
N SER A 21 -13.76 3.24 0.02
CA SER A 21 -13.35 4.59 -0.34
C SER A 21 -12.00 4.56 -1.05
N PRO A 22 -11.84 5.36 -2.12
CA PRO A 22 -10.59 5.43 -2.85
C PRO A 22 -9.48 5.94 -1.92
N ILE A 23 -8.29 5.39 -2.10
CA ILE A 23 -7.08 5.82 -1.38
C ILE A 23 -6.69 7.18 -1.93
N LYS A 24 -6.65 8.21 -1.06
CA LYS A 24 -6.28 9.58 -1.45
C LYS A 24 -4.79 9.62 -1.81
N GLU A 25 -4.45 10.21 -2.95
CA GLU A 25 -3.06 10.38 -3.38
C GLU A 25 -2.65 11.85 -3.26
N THR A 26 -1.42 12.08 -2.79
CA THR A 26 -0.76 13.39 -2.80
C THR A 26 0.64 13.23 -3.35
N ILE A 27 0.95 13.92 -4.45
CA ILE A 27 2.28 13.88 -5.06
C ILE A 27 2.93 15.25 -4.85
N GLY A 28 3.95 15.29 -4.00
CA GLY A 28 4.84 16.44 -3.89
C GLY A 28 5.81 16.51 -5.07
N GLY A 29 6.53 17.62 -5.19
CA GLY A 29 7.57 17.78 -6.22
C GLY A 29 8.67 16.72 -6.07
N SER A 30 9.27 16.33 -7.20
CA SER A 30 10.43 15.42 -7.25
C SER A 30 11.39 15.87 -8.34
N ASP A 31 12.68 15.83 -8.02
CA ASP A 31 13.75 16.04 -9.00
C ASP A 31 14.23 14.70 -9.60
N LYS A 32 13.82 13.57 -9.01
CA LYS A 32 14.31 12.21 -9.33
C LYS A 32 13.28 11.37 -10.08
N TYR A 33 12.00 11.51 -9.75
CA TYR A 33 10.92 10.68 -10.30
C TYR A 33 9.90 11.52 -11.05
N SER A 34 9.44 11.02 -12.20
CA SER A 34 8.29 11.61 -12.88
C SER A 34 7.00 11.38 -12.07
N GLU A 35 5.97 12.17 -12.33
CA GLU A 35 4.65 11.95 -11.71
C GLU A 35 4.11 10.54 -12.02
N ASP A 36 4.28 10.07 -13.26
CA ASP A 36 3.87 8.72 -13.68
C ASP A 36 4.63 7.62 -12.94
N ASP A 37 5.93 7.82 -12.68
CA ASP A 37 6.74 6.89 -11.89
C ASP A 37 6.22 6.78 -10.46
N ILE A 38 5.88 7.91 -9.85
CA ILE A 38 5.33 7.99 -8.50
C ILE A 38 3.95 7.33 -8.45
N ARG A 39 3.08 7.59 -9.45
CA ARG A 39 1.75 6.95 -9.56
C ARG A 39 1.85 5.45 -9.75
N SER A 40 2.83 4.99 -10.54
CA SER A 40 3.11 3.56 -10.72
C SER A 40 3.49 2.91 -9.39
N ALA A 41 4.36 3.53 -8.60
CA ALA A 41 4.70 3.06 -7.26
C ALA A 41 3.49 3.05 -6.30
N MET A 42 2.68 4.11 -6.29
CA MET A 42 1.45 4.17 -5.50
C MET A 42 0.47 3.06 -5.89
N SER A 43 0.34 2.76 -7.18
CA SER A 43 -0.51 1.68 -7.70
C SER A 43 -0.11 0.31 -7.15
N VAL A 44 1.20 0.04 -7.05
CA VAL A 44 1.70 -1.19 -6.41
C VAL A 44 1.28 -1.27 -4.95
N VAL A 45 1.40 -0.18 -4.18
CA VAL A 45 0.91 -0.17 -2.78
C VAL A 45 -0.59 -0.45 -2.71
N LYS A 46 -1.39 0.22 -3.55
CA LYS A 46 -2.85 0.02 -3.56
C LYS A 46 -3.23 -1.45 -3.82
N LYS A 47 -2.47 -2.14 -4.67
CA LYS A 47 -2.71 -3.52 -5.06
C LYS A 47 -2.22 -4.52 -4.02
N ASP A 48 -1.02 -4.30 -3.48
CA ASP A 48 -0.25 -5.34 -2.78
C ASP A 48 -0.04 -5.05 -1.27
N TYR A 49 -0.60 -3.97 -0.71
CA TYR A 49 -0.41 -3.61 0.71
C TYR A 49 -0.80 -4.74 1.68
N ASN A 50 -1.81 -5.53 1.32
CA ASN A 50 -2.36 -6.59 2.17
C ASN A 50 -1.37 -7.74 2.42
N ASN A 51 -0.33 -7.85 1.59
CA ASN A 51 0.77 -8.78 1.79
C ASN A 51 1.67 -8.37 2.97
N PHE A 52 1.65 -7.08 3.35
CA PHE A 52 2.47 -6.49 4.40
C PHE A 52 1.66 -6.15 5.65
N VAL A 53 0.42 -5.65 5.48
CA VAL A 53 -0.48 -5.30 6.59
C VAL A 53 -1.89 -5.85 6.33
N LYS A 54 -2.27 -6.87 7.12
CA LYS A 54 -3.59 -7.54 6.99
C LYS A 54 -4.70 -6.88 7.81
N ILE A 55 -4.30 -6.16 8.85
CA ILE A 55 -5.17 -5.58 9.90
C ILE A 55 -5.51 -4.11 9.66
N ALA A 56 -5.02 -3.54 8.56
CA ALA A 56 -5.21 -2.15 8.22
C ALA A 56 -5.25 -1.96 6.71
N LYS A 57 -5.84 -0.84 6.28
CA LYS A 57 -5.89 -0.42 4.88
C LYS A 57 -5.31 1.00 4.76
N PRO A 58 -4.43 1.27 3.78
CA PRO A 58 -4.05 2.64 3.43
C PRO A 58 -5.30 3.46 3.08
N ILE A 59 -5.44 4.65 3.66
CA ILE A 59 -6.48 5.62 3.29
C ILE A 59 -5.88 6.83 2.57
N SER A 60 -4.58 7.08 2.76
CA SER A 60 -3.82 8.06 2.01
C SER A 60 -2.46 7.50 1.57
N LEU A 61 -1.92 8.01 0.46
CA LEU A 61 -0.56 7.81 0.01
C LEU A 61 0.02 9.16 -0.38
N THR A 62 1.18 9.50 0.17
CA THR A 62 1.85 10.76 -0.04
C THR A 62 3.30 10.52 -0.43
N PHE A 63 3.70 11.07 -1.57
CA PHE A 63 5.11 11.19 -1.94
C PHE A 63 5.62 12.59 -1.61
N SER A 64 6.82 12.67 -1.06
CA SER A 64 7.59 13.91 -0.91
C SER A 64 9.07 13.60 -1.09
N ASN A 65 9.76 14.38 -1.91
CA ASN A 65 11.20 14.20 -2.15
C ASN A 65 12.01 14.28 -0.85
N SER A 66 11.70 15.24 0.03
CA SER A 66 12.42 15.42 1.30
C SER A 66 12.28 14.23 2.25
N ASN A 67 11.07 13.67 2.36
CA ASN A 67 10.84 12.48 3.20
C ASN A 67 11.52 11.25 2.61
N SER A 68 11.48 11.10 1.28
CA SER A 68 12.12 9.98 0.59
C SER A 68 13.63 10.00 0.79
N GLU A 69 14.27 11.15 0.58
CA GLU A 69 15.71 11.31 0.79
C GLU A 69 16.12 11.12 2.25
N LEU A 70 15.33 11.64 3.20
CA LEU A 70 15.61 11.47 4.62
C LEU A 70 15.62 9.99 5.02
N ILE A 71 14.61 9.23 4.59
CA ILE A 71 14.48 7.80 4.92
C ILE A 71 15.54 6.97 4.19
N GLU A 72 15.84 7.31 2.94
CA GLU A 72 16.91 6.68 2.17
C GLU A 72 18.27 6.86 2.85
N ARG A 73 18.53 8.04 3.46
CA ARG A 73 19.80 8.32 4.15
C ARG A 73 19.87 7.76 5.57
N THR A 74 18.76 7.79 6.32
CA THR A 74 18.78 7.52 7.77
C THR A 74 18.32 6.11 8.12
N PHE A 75 17.30 5.59 7.44
CA PHE A 75 16.66 4.33 7.81
C PHE A 75 17.16 3.16 6.95
N LEU A 76 17.22 3.33 5.63
CA LEU A 76 17.62 2.24 4.73
C LEU A 76 18.97 1.61 5.09
N PRO A 77 20.03 2.36 5.47
CA PRO A 77 21.30 1.75 5.87
C PRO A 77 21.21 0.85 7.11
N THR A 78 20.16 0.98 7.91
CA THR A 78 19.93 0.13 9.08
C THR A 78 19.26 -1.20 8.72
N LEU A 79 18.54 -1.26 7.60
CA LEU A 79 17.92 -2.48 7.11
C LEU A 79 18.98 -3.45 6.58
N SER A 80 19.04 -4.64 7.17
CA SER A 80 19.96 -5.70 6.76
C SER A 80 19.81 -6.09 5.28
N SER A 81 18.60 -5.99 4.74
CA SER A 81 18.28 -6.23 3.33
C SER A 81 18.88 -5.19 2.38
N TYR A 82 19.17 -3.98 2.86
CA TYR A 82 19.71 -2.88 2.06
C TYR A 82 21.24 -2.88 2.00
N LYS A 83 21.92 -3.32 3.08
CA LYS A 83 23.39 -3.33 3.17
C LYS A 83 24.08 -4.20 2.12
N SER A 84 23.38 -5.17 1.53
CA SER A 84 23.95 -6.15 0.59
C SER A 84 23.62 -5.89 -0.88
N GLN A 85 22.92 -4.80 -1.21
CA GLN A 85 22.44 -4.55 -2.58
C GLN A 85 23.02 -3.26 -3.18
N LYS A 86 23.30 -3.28 -4.49
CA LYS A 86 23.43 -2.04 -5.27
C LYS A 86 22.15 -1.24 -5.11
N HIS A 87 22.28 0.03 -4.73
CA HIS A 87 21.18 0.95 -4.49
C HIS A 87 20.53 1.32 -5.84
N GLU A 88 19.63 0.45 -6.30
CA GLU A 88 18.73 0.73 -7.43
C GLU A 88 17.53 1.52 -6.91
N ASP A 89 17.02 2.43 -7.76
CA ASP A 89 15.97 3.41 -7.49
C ASP A 89 14.96 2.98 -6.40
N ILE A 90 15.06 3.63 -5.23
CA ILE A 90 14.14 3.47 -4.10
C ILE A 90 13.19 4.65 -4.01
N ILE A 91 11.89 4.37 -3.92
CA ILE A 91 10.88 5.38 -3.63
C ILE A 91 10.22 5.09 -2.29
N VAL A 92 10.02 6.14 -1.49
CA VAL A 92 9.35 6.05 -0.20
C VAL A 92 8.05 6.82 -0.25
N LEU A 93 6.97 6.16 0.19
CA LEU A 93 5.63 6.75 0.31
C LEU A 93 5.21 6.76 1.78
N ASN A 94 4.69 7.88 2.25
CA ASN A 94 4.03 7.99 3.55
C ASN A 94 2.52 7.70 3.39
N SER A 95 1.89 7.19 4.44
CA SER A 95 0.50 6.77 4.44
C SER A 95 -0.13 6.97 5.80
N ASP A 96 -1.39 7.40 5.77
CA ASP A 96 -2.32 7.10 6.85
C ASP A 96 -2.94 5.74 6.59
N ILE A 97 -2.94 4.87 7.60
CA ILE A 97 -3.60 3.57 7.57
C ILE A 97 -4.77 3.56 8.55
N LYS A 98 -5.86 2.90 8.18
CA LYS A 98 -7.00 2.67 9.07
C LYS A 98 -7.07 1.21 9.44
N THR A 99 -7.03 0.90 10.73
CA THR A 99 -7.16 -0.47 11.24
C THR A 99 -8.60 -0.97 11.12
N ASN A 100 -8.78 -2.25 10.85
CA ASN A 100 -10.10 -2.90 10.81
C ASN A 100 -10.36 -3.77 12.05
N LEU A 101 -9.31 -4.41 12.58
CA LEU A 101 -9.35 -5.38 13.67
C LEU A 101 -8.30 -5.01 14.71
N PHE A 102 -8.45 -5.59 15.92
CA PHE A 102 -7.45 -5.46 16.97
C PHE A 102 -6.17 -6.21 16.55
N SER A 103 -5.01 -5.59 16.76
CA SER A 103 -3.73 -6.24 16.50
C SER A 103 -2.62 -5.69 17.38
N GLY A 104 -2.27 -6.44 18.42
CA GLY A 104 -1.15 -6.12 19.30
C GLY A 104 -1.27 -4.72 19.88
N SER A 105 -0.36 -3.83 19.48
CA SER A 105 -0.29 -2.42 19.92
C SER A 105 -1.22 -1.47 19.17
N LEU A 106 -1.92 -1.92 18.12
CA LEU A 106 -2.81 -1.09 17.32
C LEU A 106 -4.27 -1.32 17.69
N SER A 107 -4.92 -0.24 18.10
CA SER A 107 -6.36 -0.16 18.38
C SER A 107 -7.16 -0.36 17.10
N PRO A 108 -8.32 -1.03 17.16
CA PRO A 108 -9.19 -1.24 16.01
C PRO A 108 -9.85 0.07 15.58
N LEU A 109 -10.27 0.14 14.31
CA LEU A 109 -11.02 1.27 13.71
C LEU A 109 -10.34 2.64 13.85
N THR A 110 -9.03 2.63 14.13
CA THR A 110 -8.23 3.82 14.42
C THR A 110 -7.37 4.16 13.21
N THR A 111 -7.22 5.45 12.94
CA THR A 111 -6.29 5.96 11.92
C THR A 111 -4.93 6.19 12.55
N TYR A 112 -3.89 5.65 11.92
CA TYR A 112 -2.50 5.88 12.27
C TYR A 112 -1.80 6.56 11.11
N SER A 113 -1.02 7.59 11.41
CA SER A 113 -0.19 8.32 10.45
C SER A 113 1.26 7.85 10.51
N ASN A 114 2.07 8.28 9.53
CA ASN A 114 3.51 7.95 9.46
C ASN A 114 3.77 6.45 9.27
N PHE A 115 2.91 5.79 8.49
CA PHE A 115 3.19 4.45 7.99
C PHE A 115 3.92 4.56 6.66
N TYR A 116 5.08 3.92 6.55
CA TYR A 116 5.95 4.08 5.39
C TYR A 116 5.96 2.83 4.53
N TRP A 117 5.87 3.07 3.23
CA TRP A 117 6.04 2.07 2.19
C TRP A 117 7.34 2.36 1.46
N ILE A 118 8.26 1.41 1.48
CA ILE A 118 9.51 1.51 0.73
C ILE A 118 9.44 0.54 -0.42
N LEU A 119 9.58 1.07 -1.62
CA LEU A 119 9.53 0.31 -2.85
C LEU A 119 10.88 0.37 -3.56
N LYS A 120 11.29 -0.78 -4.09
CA LYS A 120 12.46 -0.90 -4.94
C LYS A 120 12.02 -1.08 -6.39
N ARG A 121 12.73 -0.41 -7.30
CA ARG A 121 12.59 -0.61 -8.74
C ARG A 121 13.41 -1.81 -9.21
N ASN A 122 12.82 -2.63 -10.06
CA ASN A 122 13.51 -3.65 -10.86
C ASN A 122 13.08 -3.47 -12.33
N GLY A 123 13.94 -2.83 -13.12
CA GLY A 123 13.59 -2.39 -14.48
C GLY A 123 12.48 -1.34 -14.45
N SER A 124 11.34 -1.62 -15.10
CA SER A 124 10.16 -0.75 -15.11
C SER A 124 9.18 -1.02 -13.97
N ASN A 125 9.43 -2.05 -13.14
CA ASN A 125 8.48 -2.51 -12.14
C ASN A 125 8.88 -2.07 -10.73
N TRP A 126 7.89 -1.67 -9.94
CA TRP A 126 8.05 -1.39 -8.52
C TRP A 126 7.65 -2.60 -7.68
N THR A 127 8.31 -2.79 -6.54
CA THR A 127 7.96 -3.83 -5.57
C THR A 127 8.14 -3.30 -4.16
N ILE A 128 7.16 -3.53 -3.29
CA ILE A 128 7.25 -3.17 -1.88
C ILE A 128 8.30 -4.09 -1.24
N ILE A 129 9.31 -3.50 -0.59
CA ILE A 129 10.33 -4.23 0.16
C ILE A 129 10.19 -4.01 1.68
N TYR A 130 9.45 -2.98 2.08
CA TYR A 130 9.16 -2.67 3.47
C TYR A 130 7.84 -1.91 3.59
N GLY A 131 7.06 -2.25 4.62
CA GLY A 131 5.80 -1.59 4.94
C GLY A 131 5.58 -1.59 6.44
N ASN A 132 5.94 -0.51 7.13
CA ASN A 132 5.77 -0.39 8.58
C ASN A 132 5.92 1.07 9.06
N PHE A 133 5.70 1.29 10.35
CA PHE A 133 6.18 2.46 11.05
C PHE A 133 7.72 2.45 11.12
N LEU A 134 8.31 3.64 11.11
CA LEU A 134 9.74 3.81 11.38
C LEU A 134 9.88 4.11 12.87
N ASN A 135 10.59 3.23 13.58
CA ASN A 135 10.91 3.35 14.99
C ASN A 135 12.41 3.58 15.16
#